data_AF-A0A2G3E2Q4-F1
#
_entry.id   AF-A0A2G3E2Q4-F1
#
_cell.length_a   1.000
_cell.length_b   1.000
_cell.length_c   1.000
_cell.angle_alpha   90.00
_cell.angle_beta   90.00
_cell.angle_gamma   90.00
#
_symmetry.space_group_name_H-M   'P 1'
#
loop_
_entity.id
_entity.type
_entity.pdbx_description
1 polymer ?
#
loop_
_entity_poly.entity_id
_entity_poly.type
_entity_poly.pdbx_seq_one_letter_code
_entity_poly.pdbx_strand_id
1 'polypeptide(L)'
;MQPIAVDVICQHTRDGELIPLRIRLLDEDGIYQIHKIHEYQLLTHQGTHTTADGVYITDCTLIFVCKIILLGQLKLIRLYYEPDKKIWRMTA
;
A
#
# COMPACT_ATOMS: atom_id res chain seq x y z
N MET A 1 5.58 10.22 9.30
CA MET A 1 4.49 10.75 8.45
C MET A 1 3.21 10.04 8.83
N GLN A 2 2.07 10.72 8.80
CA GLN A 2 0.79 10.05 9.07
C GLN A 2 0.38 9.18 7.86
N PRO A 3 -0.27 8.03 8.09
CA PRO A 3 -0.77 7.20 7.00
C PRO A 3 -1.89 7.90 6.25
N ILE A 4 -1.87 7.83 4.92
CA ILE A 4 -2.95 8.34 4.08
C ILE A 4 -3.78 7.20 3.49
N ALA A 5 -5.09 7.41 3.36
CA ALA A 5 -5.94 6.50 2.61
C ALA A 5 -5.59 6.59 1.12
N VAL A 6 -5.56 5.44 0.43
CA VAL A 6 -5.16 5.36 -0.97
C VAL A 6 -5.99 4.32 -1.70
N ASP A 7 -6.26 4.50 -2.99
CA ASP A 7 -6.81 3.41 -3.81
C ASP A 7 -5.68 2.59 -4.40
N VAL A 8 -5.82 1.26 -4.36
CA VAL A 8 -4.85 0.33 -4.93
C VAL A 8 -5.55 -0.56 -5.95
N ILE A 9 -5.02 -0.58 -7.17
CA ILE A 9 -5.45 -1.49 -8.23
C ILE A 9 -4.66 -2.77 -8.05
N CYS A 10 -5.36 -3.86 -7.74
CA CYS A 10 -4.79 -5.14 -7.39
C CYS A 10 -5.20 -6.24 -8.37
N GLN A 11 -4.37 -7.26 -8.48
CA GLN A 11 -4.74 -8.56 -9.04
C GLN A 11 -4.98 -9.54 -7.89
N HIS A 12 -6.14 -10.19 -7.91
CA HIS A 12 -6.38 -11.39 -7.10
C HIS A 12 -5.91 -12.60 -7.89
N THR A 13 -5.04 -13.42 -7.31
CA THR A 13 -4.62 -14.68 -7.93
C THR A 13 -5.67 -15.76 -7.70
N ARG A 14 -5.60 -16.84 -8.50
CA ARG A 14 -6.46 -18.02 -8.32
C ARG A 14 -6.34 -18.61 -6.91
N ASP A 15 -5.15 -18.51 -6.32
CA ASP A 15 -4.84 -19.10 -5.03
C ASP A 15 -5.18 -18.15 -3.85
N GLY A 16 -5.85 -17.02 -4.14
CA GLY A 16 -6.36 -16.09 -3.14
C GLY A 16 -5.35 -15.03 -2.69
N GLU A 17 -4.16 -14.99 -3.28
CA GLU A 17 -3.18 -13.95 -3.00
C GLU A 17 -3.56 -12.63 -3.66
N LEU A 18 -3.09 -11.54 -3.07
CA LEU A 18 -3.31 -10.20 -3.56
C LEU A 18 -1.99 -9.58 -4.02
N ILE A 19 -1.96 -9.11 -5.26
CA ILE A 19 -0.80 -8.50 -5.90
C ILE A 19 -1.13 -7.04 -6.21
N PRO A 20 -0.45 -6.05 -5.58
CA PRO A 20 -0.69 -4.65 -5.87
C PRO A 20 0.02 -4.27 -7.18
N LEU A 21 -0.70 -3.66 -8.13
CA LEU A 21 -0.16 -3.32 -9.46
C LEU A 21 0.03 -1.82 -9.64
N ARG A 22 -0.90 -1.01 -9.13
CA ARG A 22 -0.89 0.45 -9.25
C ARG A 22 -1.54 1.09 -8.03
N ILE A 23 -1.15 2.32 -7.74
CA ILE A 23 -1.82 3.16 -6.74
C ILE A 23 -2.42 4.39 -7.43
N ARG A 24 -3.48 4.92 -6.85
CA ARG A 24 -4.10 6.17 -7.28
C ARG A 24 -3.93 7.21 -6.20
N LEU A 25 -3.19 8.27 -6.50
CA LEU A 25 -2.94 9.38 -5.58
C LEU A 25 -3.62 10.64 -6.10
N LEU A 26 -4.15 11.44 -5.20
CA LEU A 26 -4.62 12.77 -5.53
C LEU A 26 -3.40 13.68 -5.69
N ASP A 27 -3.33 14.41 -6.79
CA ASP A 27 -2.36 15.50 -6.95
C ASP A 27 -2.89 16.82 -6.34
N GLU A 28 -2.10 17.89 -6.50
CA GLU A 28 -2.40 19.21 -5.96
C GLU A 28 -3.65 19.85 -6.61
N ASP A 29 -4.02 19.42 -7.82
CA ASP A 29 -5.19 19.89 -8.55
C ASP A 29 -6.46 19.06 -8.22
N GLY A 30 -6.35 18.11 -7.30
CA GLY A 30 -7.45 17.21 -6.96
C GLY A 30 -7.69 16.11 -7.99
N ILE A 31 -6.75 15.90 -8.92
CA ILE A 31 -6.86 14.89 -9.98
C ILE A 31 -6.19 13.61 -9.51
N TYR A 32 -6.87 12.49 -9.74
CA TYR A 32 -6.31 11.18 -9.44
C TYR A 32 -5.28 10.76 -10.48
N GLN A 33 -4.02 10.70 -10.07
CA GLN A 33 -2.89 10.19 -10.84
C GLN A 33 -2.63 8.72 -10.52
N ILE A 34 -2.40 7.93 -11.57
CA ILE A 34 -2.13 6.49 -11.43
C ILE A 34 -0.62 6.25 -11.52
N HIS A 35 -0.06 5.66 -10.47
CA HIS A 35 1.36 5.30 -10.41
C HIS A 35 1.53 3.80 -10.43
N LYS A 36 2.42 3.32 -11.30
CA LYS A 36 2.74 1.89 -11.43
C LYS A 36 3.69 1.44 -10.32
N ILE A 37 3.35 0.31 -9.69
CA ILE A 37 4.25 -0.42 -8.80
C ILE A 37 5.22 -1.20 -9.68
N HIS A 38 6.52 -0.91 -9.54
CA HIS A 38 7.59 -1.54 -10.30
C HIS A 38 8.03 -2.84 -9.65
N GLU A 39 8.17 -2.83 -8.32
CA GLU A 39 8.55 -3.98 -7.52
C GLU A 39 7.76 -3.93 -6.22
N TYR A 40 7.45 -5.09 -5.65
CA TYR A 40 6.88 -5.19 -4.32
C TYR A 40 7.47 -6.38 -3.55
N GLN A 41 7.43 -6.28 -2.23
CA GLN A 41 7.69 -7.36 -1.30
C GLN A 41 6.56 -7.43 -0.28
N LEU A 42 5.91 -8.58 -0.15
CA LEU A 42 4.97 -8.86 0.94
C LEU A 42 5.78 -9.16 2.21
N LEU A 43 5.50 -8.45 3.29
CA LEU A 43 6.09 -8.72 4.60
C LEU A 43 5.19 -9.62 5.42
N THR A 44 5.79 -10.63 6.03
CA THR A 44 5.15 -11.45 7.05
C THR A 44 5.38 -10.82 8.41
N HIS A 45 4.34 -10.69 9.22
CA HIS A 45 4.48 -10.31 10.63
C HIS A 45 3.59 -11.21 11.50
N GLN A 46 3.87 -11.20 12.81
CA GLN A 46 3.04 -11.84 13.83
C GLN A 46 2.80 -10.86 14.96
N GLY A 47 1.59 -10.87 15.51
CA GLY A 47 1.16 -10.00 16.58
C GLY A 47 0.63 -8.65 16.11
N THR A 48 -0.10 -8.00 17.01
CA THR A 48 -0.63 -6.65 16.83
C THR A 48 0.34 -5.61 17.35
N HIS A 49 0.64 -4.58 16.55
CA HIS A 49 1.42 -3.43 17.02
C HIS A 49 1.07 -2.18 16.21
N THR A 50 1.37 -1.02 16.76
CA THR A 50 1.35 0.22 15.99
C THR A 50 2.75 0.44 15.42
N THR A 51 2.84 0.59 14.11
CA THR A 51 4.11 0.89 13.45
C THR A 51 4.63 2.28 13.84
N ALA A 52 5.93 2.51 13.65
CA ALA A 52 6.53 3.83 13.89
C ALA A 52 5.88 4.96 13.06
N ASP A 53 5.24 4.62 11.93
CA ASP A 53 4.48 5.53 11.08
C ASP A 53 2.97 5.60 11.44
N GLY A 54 2.54 5.00 12.55
CA GLY A 54 1.23 5.21 13.16
C GLY A 54 0.11 4.33 12.61
N VAL A 55 0.41 3.27 11.86
CA VAL A 55 -0.58 2.29 11.41
C VAL A 55 -0.75 1.21 12.47
N TYR A 56 -1.99 1.00 12.93
CA TYR A 56 -2.31 -0.14 13.77
C TYR A 56 -2.41 -1.41 12.89
N ILE A 57 -1.55 -2.37 13.18
CA ILE A 57 -1.45 -3.64 12.46
C ILE A 57 -2.03 -4.75 13.32
N THR A 58 -2.82 -5.62 12.70
CA THR A 58 -3.30 -6.90 13.24
C THR A 58 -2.72 -8.06 12.44
N ASP A 59 -2.82 -9.29 12.95
CA ASP A 59 -2.32 -10.51 12.27
C ASP A 59 -2.85 -10.73 10.84
N CYS A 60 -3.98 -10.11 10.51
CA CYS A 60 -4.60 -10.20 9.19
C CYS A 60 -4.14 -9.08 8.24
N THR A 61 -3.35 -8.11 8.70
CA THR A 61 -2.95 -6.95 7.90
C THR A 61 -1.87 -7.35 6.90
N LEU A 62 -2.12 -7.16 5.61
CA LEU A 62 -1.10 -7.38 4.58
C LEU A 62 -0.26 -6.12 4.42
N ILE A 63 1.07 -6.28 4.46
CA ILE A 63 2.01 -5.17 4.36
C ILE A 63 2.88 -5.36 3.12
N PHE A 64 2.80 -4.42 2.18
CA PHE A 64 3.59 -4.45 0.96
C PHE A 64 4.61 -3.31 0.99
N VAL A 65 5.89 -3.63 0.84
CA VAL A 65 6.94 -2.65 0.55
C VAL A 65 7.04 -2.54 -0.96
N CYS A 66 6.70 -1.38 -1.52
CA CYS A 66 6.61 -1.17 -2.97
C CYS A 66 7.59 -0.11 -3.45
N LYS A 67 8.15 -0.31 -4.65
CA LYS A 67 8.84 0.74 -5.41
C LYS A 67 7.91 1.30 -6.48
N ILE A 68 7.74 2.61 -6.50
CA ILE A 68 6.96 3.34 -7.51
C ILE A 68 7.85 4.37 -8.21
N ILE A 69 7.46 4.80 -9.40
CA ILE A 69 8.05 5.97 -10.05
C ILE A 69 7.09 7.15 -9.90
N LEU A 70 7.56 8.22 -9.29
CA LEU A 70 6.81 9.45 -9.08
C LEU A 70 7.66 10.62 -9.59
N LEU A 71 7.15 11.32 -10.61
CA LEU A 71 7.87 12.41 -11.29
C LEU A 71 9.29 12.00 -11.77
N GLY A 72 9.41 10.79 -12.33
CA GLY A 72 10.69 10.24 -12.82
C GLY A 72 11.64 9.74 -11.74
N GLN A 73 11.28 9.86 -10.45
CA GLN A 73 12.09 9.38 -9.33
C GLN A 73 11.53 8.09 -8.76
N LEU A 74 12.43 7.15 -8.44
CA LEU A 74 12.07 5.93 -7.73
C LEU A 74 11.83 6.26 -6.25
N LYS A 75 10.62 5.95 -5.76
CA LYS A 75 10.23 6.12 -4.36
C LYS A 75 9.84 4.78 -3.75
N LEU A 76 10.26 4.56 -2.51
CA LEU A 76 9.84 3.44 -1.69
C LEU A 76 8.61 3.86 -0.88
N ILE A 77 7.57 3.03 -0.88
CA ILE A 77 6.36 3.23 -0.09
C ILE A 77 6.01 1.95 0.65
N ARG A 78 5.22 2.05 1.72
CA ARG A 78 4.55 0.92 2.33
C ARG A 78 3.05 1.03 2.12
N LEU A 79 2.44 -0.07 1.70
CA LEU A 79 1.00 -0.23 1.64
C LEU A 79 0.55 -1.19 2.73
N TYR A 80 -0.54 -0.84 3.39
CA TYR A 80 -1.18 -1.62 4.44
C TYR A 80 -2.60 -1.90 4.00
N TYR A 81 -2.94 -3.18 3.86
CA TYR A 81 -4.29 -3.62 3.56
C TYR A 81 -4.89 -4.29 4.79
N GLU A 82 -6.03 -3.79 5.24
CA GLU A 82 -6.86 -4.42 6.28
C GLU A 82 -7.99 -5.20 5.59
N PRO A 83 -7.94 -6.55 5.50
CA PRO A 83 -8.96 -7.34 4.78
C PRO A 83 -10.37 -7.16 5.32
N ASP A 84 -10.53 -7.06 6.64
CA ASP A 84 -11.85 -6.94 7.29
C ASP A 84 -12.56 -5.64 6.91
N LYS A 85 -11.80 -4.54 6.84
CA LYS A 85 -12.33 -3.22 6.51
C LYS A 85 -12.29 -2.93 5.01
N LYS A 86 -11.53 -3.70 4.24
CA LYS A 86 -11.23 -3.48 2.83
C LYS A 86 -10.62 -2.10 2.56
N ILE A 87 -9.83 -1.60 3.52
CA ILE A 87 -9.20 -0.27 3.46
C ILE A 87 -7.71 -0.43 3.17
N TRP A 88 -7.21 0.44 2.31
CA TRP A 88 -5.79 0.60 2.03
C TRP A 88 -5.26 1.88 2.66
N ARG A 89 -4.07 1.78 3.26
CA ARG A 89 -3.28 2.93 3.72
C ARG A 89 -1.89 2.89 3.11
N MET A 90 -1.31 4.08 2.93
CA MET A 90 0.05 4.25 2.44
C MET A 90 0.86 5.12 3.40
N THR A 91 2.13 4.76 3.56
CA THR A 91 3.19 5.61 4.10
C THR A 91 4.37 5.66 3.11
N ALA A 92 5.14 6.74 3.13
CA ALA A 92 6.29 6.97 2.25
C ALA A 92 7.44 7.59 3.07
#